data_AF-A0A553V3G6-F1
#
_entry.id   AF-A0A553V3G6-F1
#
_cell.length_a   1.000
_cell.length_b   1.000
_cell.length_c   1.000
_cell.angle_alpha   90.00
_cell.angle_beta   90.00
_cell.angle_gamma   90.00
#
_symmetry.space_group_name_H-M   'P 1'
#
loop_
_entity.id
_entity.type
_entity.pdbx_description
1 polymer ?
#
loop_
_entity_poly.entity_id
_entity_poly.type
_entity_poly.pdbx_seq_one_letter_code
_entity_poly.pdbx_strand_id
1 'polypeptide(L)'
;MLNSLKAILNNPNPTQTKIIMDARAYAHKVLMQNKPYPWHDATLYSNYMKQVHSLLQADVLVLRFDKMLEEELKNNRDLVAKMGEKQRSGYALKVFMADEGLKEITSSLINTATNTLHISIMTQLPSPLALLQMTARAVGKDQDFDDDLIENAGIYYADWLRSYKDSKVTGLLFDERDHTLKPQHYQPIINTASNYDWVVGFRRASVLEFMGYTQSIPILDSTFWLGEESAPSPAPLFFTEIHQDATPEKVLEKLHQF
;
A
#
# COMPACT_ATOMS: atom_id res chain seq x y z
N MET A 1 17.98 11.98 6.15
CA MET A 1 17.55 12.26 4.76
C MET A 1 16.12 12.77 4.87
N LEU A 2 15.78 13.90 4.23
CA LEU A 2 14.43 14.47 4.35
C LEU A 2 13.43 13.54 3.65
N ASN A 3 12.31 13.20 4.29
CA ASN A 3 11.24 12.43 3.64
C ASN A 3 10.68 13.19 2.42
N SER A 4 10.89 12.65 1.21
CA SER A 4 10.51 13.29 -0.04
C SER A 4 8.99 13.38 -0.25
N LEU A 5 8.21 12.47 0.33
CA LEU A 5 6.75 12.57 0.32
C LEU A 5 6.28 13.81 1.09
N LYS A 6 6.89 14.11 2.25
CA LYS A 6 6.55 15.33 3.01
C LYS A 6 6.82 16.59 2.20
N ALA A 7 7.88 16.61 1.39
CA ALA A 7 8.18 17.74 0.51
C ALA A 7 7.11 17.92 -0.59
N ILE A 8 6.59 16.81 -1.15
CA ILE A 8 5.49 16.83 -2.11
C ILE A 8 4.20 17.33 -1.44
N LEU A 9 3.85 16.79 -0.27
CA LEU A 9 2.63 17.14 0.46
C LEU A 9 2.61 18.60 0.96
N ASN A 10 3.79 19.16 1.28
CA ASN A 10 3.92 20.55 1.75
C ASN A 10 4.05 21.58 0.61
N ASN A 11 3.99 21.16 -0.66
CA ASN A 11 4.10 22.06 -1.80
C ASN A 11 2.72 22.36 -2.40
N PRO A 12 2.06 23.47 -2.01
CA PRO A 12 0.73 23.80 -2.52
C PRO A 12 0.72 24.26 -3.98
N ASN A 13 1.87 24.67 -4.53
CA ASN A 13 1.98 25.23 -5.88
C ASN A 13 3.20 24.64 -6.60
N PRO A 14 3.18 23.34 -6.95
CA PRO A 14 4.25 22.74 -7.71
C PRO A 14 4.26 23.26 -9.15
N THR A 15 5.44 23.26 -9.78
CA THR A 15 5.61 23.72 -11.18
C THR A 15 4.90 22.80 -12.19
N GLN A 16 4.67 21.55 -11.80
CA GLN A 16 3.96 20.51 -12.53
C GLN A 16 3.08 19.75 -11.55
N THR A 17 1.95 19.25 -12.01
CA THR A 17 1.06 18.47 -11.14
C THR A 17 1.76 17.17 -10.76
N LYS A 18 1.67 16.82 -9.48
CA LYS A 18 2.32 15.63 -8.93
C LYS A 18 1.35 14.45 -8.90
N ILE A 19 1.87 13.23 -9.07
CA ILE A 19 1.05 12.02 -9.10
C ILE A 19 1.57 10.97 -8.11
N ILE A 20 0.69 10.56 -7.19
CA ILE A 20 0.82 9.34 -6.39
C ILE A 20 0.11 8.22 -7.15
N MET A 21 0.83 7.16 -7.49
CA MET A 21 0.34 6.17 -8.43
C MET A 21 0.37 4.75 -7.87
N ASP A 22 -0.79 4.10 -7.93
CA ASP A 22 -0.89 2.64 -7.94
C ASP A 22 -0.98 2.15 -9.39
N ALA A 23 0.07 1.46 -9.83
CA ALA A 23 0.17 0.92 -11.18
C ALA A 23 0.02 -0.60 -11.22
N ARG A 24 -0.23 -1.29 -10.10
CA ARG A 24 -0.10 -2.75 -10.01
C ARG A 24 -0.92 -3.47 -11.07
N ALA A 25 -2.23 -3.21 -11.15
CA ALA A 25 -3.13 -3.96 -12.02
C ALA A 25 -2.77 -3.79 -13.52
N TYR A 26 -2.56 -2.54 -13.94
CA TYR A 26 -2.10 -2.20 -15.27
C TYR A 26 -0.73 -2.79 -15.61
N ALA A 27 0.29 -2.54 -14.77
CA ALA A 27 1.64 -2.97 -15.04
C ALA A 27 1.79 -4.50 -14.98
N HIS A 28 1.00 -5.19 -14.17
CA HIS A 28 0.97 -6.66 -14.12
C HIS A 28 0.49 -7.24 -15.45
N LYS A 29 -0.54 -6.65 -16.06
CA LYS A 29 -1.00 -7.04 -17.39
C LYS A 29 0.04 -6.70 -18.47
N VAL A 30 0.50 -5.46 -18.52
CA VAL A 30 1.34 -4.94 -19.62
C VAL A 30 2.76 -5.49 -19.59
N LEU A 31 3.41 -5.51 -18.42
CA LEU A 31 4.83 -5.86 -18.31
C LEU A 31 5.04 -7.34 -17.95
N MET A 32 4.12 -7.94 -17.18
CA MET A 32 4.26 -9.34 -16.77
C MET A 32 3.38 -10.31 -17.53
N GLN A 33 2.48 -9.85 -18.41
CA GLN A 33 1.53 -10.71 -19.14
C GLN A 33 0.76 -11.64 -18.20
N ASN A 34 0.37 -11.13 -17.03
CA ASN A 34 -0.31 -11.87 -15.96
C ASN A 34 0.45 -13.06 -15.36
N LYS A 35 1.78 -13.15 -15.54
CA LYS A 35 2.63 -14.10 -14.79
C LYS A 35 2.54 -13.85 -13.28
N PRO A 36 2.76 -14.85 -12.41
CA PRO A 36 2.73 -14.66 -10.96
C PRO A 36 3.57 -13.49 -10.50
N TYR A 37 3.06 -12.71 -9.55
CA TYR A 37 3.76 -11.54 -9.03
C TYR A 37 4.95 -12.01 -8.17
N PRO A 38 6.14 -11.38 -8.26
CA PRO A 38 7.38 -11.95 -7.72
C PRO A 38 7.56 -11.61 -6.22
N TRP A 39 6.56 -11.92 -5.38
CA TRP A 39 6.60 -11.58 -3.94
C TRP A 39 7.76 -12.24 -3.19
N HIS A 40 8.27 -13.36 -3.68
CA HIS A 40 9.35 -14.12 -3.02
C HIS A 40 10.73 -13.89 -3.65
N ASP A 41 10.85 -12.96 -4.61
CA ASP A 41 12.12 -12.62 -5.25
C ASP A 41 12.27 -11.10 -5.28
N ALA A 42 12.99 -10.57 -4.29
CA ALA A 42 13.20 -9.13 -4.15
C ALA A 42 13.96 -8.50 -5.31
N THR A 43 14.81 -9.27 -6.00
CA THR A 43 15.56 -8.79 -7.17
C THR A 43 14.64 -8.69 -8.38
N LEU A 44 13.85 -9.73 -8.64
CA LEU A 44 12.87 -9.70 -9.72
C LEU A 44 11.79 -8.64 -9.49
N TYR A 45 11.34 -8.50 -8.24
CA TYR A 45 10.39 -7.46 -7.83
C TYR A 45 10.93 -6.05 -8.07
N SER A 46 12.15 -5.74 -7.63
CA SER A 46 12.72 -4.40 -7.80
C SER A 46 12.99 -4.06 -9.26
N ASN A 47 13.44 -5.03 -10.06
CA ASN A 47 13.62 -4.88 -11.50
C ASN A 47 12.29 -4.63 -12.22
N TYR A 48 11.23 -5.33 -11.81
CA TYR A 48 9.89 -5.09 -12.31
C TYR A 48 9.41 -3.68 -11.94
N MET A 49 9.50 -3.27 -10.67
CA MET A 49 9.11 -1.92 -10.25
C MET A 49 9.93 -0.82 -10.95
N LYS A 50 11.19 -1.11 -11.33
CA LYS A 50 12.02 -0.17 -12.09
C LYS A 50 11.49 0.03 -13.50
N GLN A 51 10.99 -1.03 -14.14
CA GLN A 51 10.31 -0.93 -15.42
C GLN A 51 9.00 -0.15 -15.29
N VAL A 52 8.22 -0.39 -14.22
CA VAL A 52 7.01 0.39 -13.92
C VAL A 52 7.32 1.88 -13.80
N HIS A 53 8.31 2.25 -12.99
CA HIS A 53 8.70 3.65 -12.83
C HIS A 53 9.22 4.26 -14.14
N SER A 54 10.05 3.53 -14.89
CA SER A 54 10.58 4.00 -16.17
C SER A 54 9.49 4.24 -17.21
N LEU A 55 8.40 3.47 -17.16
CA LEU A 55 7.26 3.62 -18.08
C LEU A 55 6.35 4.79 -17.68
N LEU A 56 6.06 4.93 -16.38
CA LEU A 56 4.98 5.80 -15.91
C LEU A 56 5.46 7.12 -15.29
N GLN A 57 6.75 7.22 -14.96
CA GLN A 57 7.40 8.40 -14.41
C GLN A 57 6.68 9.04 -13.20
N ALA A 58 5.96 8.23 -12.41
CA ALA A 58 5.25 8.70 -11.22
C ALA A 58 6.18 9.36 -10.19
N ASP A 59 5.71 10.43 -9.55
CA ASP A 59 6.45 11.11 -8.47
C ASP A 59 6.49 10.28 -7.18
N VAL A 60 5.43 9.50 -6.93
CA VAL A 60 5.34 8.57 -5.81
C VAL A 60 4.74 7.25 -6.30
N LEU A 61 5.44 6.13 -6.06
CA LEU A 61 4.90 4.80 -6.34
C LEU A 61 4.29 4.16 -5.09
N VAL A 62 3.10 3.58 -5.25
CA VAL A 62 2.42 2.81 -4.23
C VAL A 62 2.62 1.32 -4.48
N LEU A 63 3.29 0.64 -3.55
CA LEU A 63 3.47 -0.80 -3.58
C LEU A 63 2.31 -1.48 -2.83
N ARG A 64 1.58 -2.35 -3.52
CA ARG A 64 0.35 -3.00 -3.03
C ARG A 64 0.66 -4.23 -2.15
N PHE A 65 1.21 -3.99 -0.96
CA PHE A 65 1.56 -5.05 -0.01
C PHE A 65 0.32 -5.67 0.63
N ASP A 66 -0.81 -4.98 0.65
CA ASP A 66 -2.13 -5.57 0.89
C ASP A 66 -2.38 -6.81 0.02
N LYS A 67 -2.00 -6.76 -1.27
CA LYS A 67 -2.16 -7.88 -2.20
C LYS A 67 -1.15 -9.01 -1.96
N MET A 68 0.05 -8.68 -1.47
CA MET A 68 1.00 -9.69 -1.02
C MET A 68 0.45 -10.46 0.19
N LEU A 69 -0.05 -9.74 1.21
CA LEU A 69 -0.64 -10.36 2.40
C LEU A 69 -1.86 -11.23 2.05
N GLU A 70 -2.73 -10.78 1.13
CA GLU A 70 -3.84 -11.58 0.62
C GLU A 70 -3.37 -12.87 -0.06
N GLU A 71 -2.26 -12.83 -0.80
CA GLU A 71 -1.72 -13.98 -1.52
C GLU A 71 -1.05 -14.98 -0.57
N GLU A 72 -0.31 -14.49 0.43
CA GLU A 72 0.26 -15.31 1.50
C GLU A 72 -0.82 -16.08 2.26
N LEU A 73 -1.92 -15.42 2.63
CA LEU A 73 -3.04 -16.07 3.31
C LEU A 73 -3.74 -17.14 2.47
N LYS A 74 -3.61 -17.09 1.14
CA LYS A 74 -4.20 -18.09 0.22
C LYS A 74 -3.25 -19.25 -0.05
N ASN A 75 -1.95 -18.97 -0.17
CA ASN A 75 -0.98 -19.91 -0.72
C ASN A 75 -0.09 -20.56 0.35
N ASN A 76 0.17 -19.88 1.47
CA ASN A 76 1.04 -20.38 2.53
C ASN A 76 0.29 -21.28 3.51
N ARG A 77 0.04 -22.53 3.09
CA ARG A 77 -0.77 -23.51 3.84
C ARG A 77 -0.21 -23.81 5.24
N ASP A 78 1.12 -23.85 5.38
CA ASP A 78 1.76 -24.13 6.66
C ASP A 78 1.54 -23.00 7.66
N LEU A 79 1.63 -21.74 7.22
CA LEU A 79 1.33 -20.59 8.05
C LEU A 79 -0.16 -20.55 8.43
N VAL A 80 -1.06 -20.79 7.48
CA VAL A 80 -2.51 -20.85 7.76
C VAL A 80 -2.85 -21.96 8.75
N ALA A 81 -2.19 -23.12 8.67
CA ALA A 81 -2.35 -24.20 9.64
C ALA A 81 -1.95 -23.75 11.06
N LYS A 82 -0.79 -23.08 11.21
CA LYS A 82 -0.34 -22.51 12.50
C LYS A 82 -1.32 -21.47 13.05
N MET A 83 -1.86 -20.61 12.18
CA MET A 83 -2.87 -19.61 12.55
C MET A 83 -4.14 -20.25 13.13
N GLY A 84 -4.49 -21.45 12.66
CA GLY A 84 -5.68 -22.21 13.07
C GLY A 84 -5.52 -23.02 14.36
N GLU A 85 -4.33 -23.10 14.96
CA GLU A 85 -4.07 -23.94 16.13
C GLU A 85 -4.87 -23.56 17.38
N LYS A 86 -5.32 -22.31 17.50
CA LYS A 86 -6.12 -21.84 18.64
C LYS A 86 -7.40 -21.15 18.19
N GLN A 87 -8.45 -21.36 18.99
CA GLN A 87 -9.78 -20.87 18.66
C GLN A 87 -10.03 -19.39 19.02
N ARG A 88 -9.27 -18.81 19.94
CA ARG A 88 -9.47 -17.44 20.43
C ARG A 88 -9.40 -16.39 19.30
N SER A 89 -10.29 -15.40 19.37
CA SER A 89 -10.32 -14.23 18.48
C SER A 89 -8.95 -13.53 18.44
N GLY A 90 -8.56 -13.03 17.26
CA GLY A 90 -7.29 -12.32 17.05
C GLY A 90 -6.02 -13.20 17.06
N TYR A 91 -6.11 -14.49 17.41
CA TYR A 91 -4.93 -15.37 17.40
C TYR A 91 -4.34 -15.57 16.01
N ALA A 92 -5.18 -15.77 15.01
CA ALA A 92 -4.75 -15.96 13.63
C ALA A 92 -3.90 -14.76 13.16
N LEU A 93 -4.37 -13.53 13.41
CA LEU A 93 -3.61 -12.32 13.12
C LEU A 93 -2.27 -12.28 13.87
N LYS A 94 -2.29 -12.58 15.17
CA LYS A 94 -1.07 -12.60 15.99
C LYS A 94 -0.01 -13.52 15.38
N VAL A 95 -0.40 -14.74 15.00
CA VAL A 95 0.51 -15.72 14.40
C VAL A 95 1.00 -15.22 13.05
N PHE A 96 0.12 -14.72 12.20
CA PHE A 96 0.45 -14.22 10.87
C PHE A 96 1.46 -13.07 10.91
N MET A 97 1.22 -12.05 11.75
CA MET A 97 2.12 -10.89 11.89
C MET A 97 3.44 -11.22 12.62
N ALA A 98 3.47 -12.30 13.39
CA ALA A 98 4.66 -12.77 14.10
C ALA A 98 5.50 -13.76 13.27
N ASP A 99 5.05 -14.15 12.07
CA ASP A 99 5.81 -15.08 11.23
C ASP A 99 7.08 -14.43 10.70
N GLU A 100 8.23 -15.03 11.03
CA GLU A 100 9.54 -14.51 10.66
C GLU A 100 9.81 -14.61 9.15
N GLY A 101 9.28 -15.64 8.48
CA GLY A 101 9.41 -15.78 7.03
C GLY A 101 8.68 -14.65 6.30
N LEU A 102 7.47 -14.33 6.73
CA LEU A 102 6.70 -13.20 6.21
C LEU A 102 7.45 -11.87 6.44
N LYS A 103 8.01 -11.65 7.64
CA LYS A 103 8.81 -10.45 7.95
C LYS A 103 10.06 -10.36 7.06
N GLU A 104 10.75 -11.48 6.84
CA GLU A 104 11.95 -11.54 5.98
C GLU A 104 11.62 -11.22 4.52
N ILE A 105 10.60 -11.87 3.95
CA ILE A 105 10.13 -11.62 2.58
C ILE A 105 9.77 -10.13 2.41
N THR A 106 8.95 -9.61 3.33
CA THR A 106 8.48 -8.23 3.27
C THR A 106 9.62 -7.23 3.34
N SER A 107 10.51 -7.39 4.32
CA SER A 107 11.67 -6.51 4.52
C SER A 107 12.62 -6.57 3.33
N SER A 108 12.89 -7.77 2.79
CA SER A 108 13.71 -7.95 1.59
C SER A 108 13.14 -7.21 0.38
N LEU A 109 11.83 -7.36 0.10
CA LEU A 109 11.14 -6.66 -0.98
C LEU A 109 11.25 -5.14 -0.86
N ILE A 110 10.85 -4.58 0.29
CA ILE A 110 10.79 -3.12 0.47
C ILE A 110 12.19 -2.49 0.50
N ASN A 111 13.16 -3.15 1.14
CA ASN A 111 14.54 -2.66 1.17
C ASN A 111 15.15 -2.66 -0.23
N THR A 112 14.94 -3.72 -1.00
CA THR A 112 15.50 -3.83 -2.35
C THR A 112 14.85 -2.82 -3.30
N ALA A 113 13.52 -2.67 -3.23
CA ALA A 113 12.80 -1.69 -4.04
C ALA A 113 13.24 -0.25 -3.73
N THR A 114 13.28 0.12 -2.44
CA THR A 114 13.62 1.48 -2.01
C THR A 114 15.08 1.85 -2.24
N ASN A 115 15.99 0.88 -2.27
CA ASN A 115 17.39 1.11 -2.65
C ASN A 115 17.62 1.18 -4.16
N THR A 116 16.70 0.65 -4.98
CA THR A 116 16.87 0.58 -6.44
C THR A 116 16.20 1.75 -7.18
N LEU A 117 15.02 2.18 -6.74
CA LEU A 117 14.15 3.07 -7.51
C LEU A 117 14.45 4.56 -7.33
N HIS A 118 15.11 4.96 -6.25
CA HIS A 118 15.47 6.36 -5.93
C HIS A 118 14.33 7.39 -6.07
N ILE A 119 13.08 6.97 -5.88
CA ILE A 119 11.88 7.82 -5.84
C ILE A 119 11.17 7.68 -4.49
N SER A 120 10.15 8.51 -4.26
CA SER A 120 9.25 8.34 -3.12
C SER A 120 8.44 7.06 -3.26
N ILE A 121 8.45 6.22 -2.23
CA ILE A 121 7.75 4.92 -2.22
C ILE A 121 6.84 4.85 -1.01
N MET A 122 5.59 4.52 -1.26
CA MET A 122 4.62 4.17 -0.24
C MET A 122 4.27 2.70 -0.30
N THR A 123 3.80 2.14 0.80
CA THR A 123 3.14 0.82 0.80
C THR A 123 1.66 0.98 1.11
N GLN A 124 0.80 0.42 0.27
CA GLN A 124 -0.61 0.25 0.61
C GLN A 124 -0.79 -1.03 1.42
N LEU A 125 -1.54 -0.92 2.51
CA LEU A 125 -1.77 -1.94 3.52
C LEU A 125 -3.26 -2.00 3.86
N PRO A 126 -3.81 -3.17 4.24
CA PRO A 126 -5.16 -3.25 4.79
C PRO A 126 -5.27 -2.48 6.09
N SER A 127 -6.45 -1.96 6.43
CA SER A 127 -6.72 -1.46 7.78
C SER A 127 -6.56 -2.59 8.83
N PRO A 128 -6.32 -2.26 10.11
CA PRO A 128 -6.26 -3.26 11.19
C PRO A 128 -7.49 -4.19 11.22
N LEU A 129 -8.69 -3.64 11.00
CA LEU A 129 -9.92 -4.43 10.91
C LEU A 129 -9.93 -5.33 9.67
N ALA A 130 -9.57 -4.82 8.50
CA ALA A 130 -9.51 -5.63 7.29
C ALA A 130 -8.52 -6.79 7.44
N LEU A 131 -7.36 -6.55 8.06
CA LEU A 131 -6.37 -7.60 8.30
C LEU A 131 -6.83 -8.65 9.33
N LEU A 132 -7.55 -8.24 10.38
CA LEU A 132 -8.25 -9.16 11.28
C LEU A 132 -9.23 -10.06 10.53
N GLN A 133 -10.08 -9.46 9.69
CA GLN A 133 -11.07 -10.19 8.89
C GLN A 133 -10.40 -11.14 7.90
N MET A 134 -9.36 -10.69 7.20
CA MET A 134 -8.60 -11.51 6.26
C MET A 134 -7.99 -12.74 6.93
N THR A 135 -7.34 -12.57 8.08
CA THR A 135 -6.69 -13.67 8.81
C THR A 135 -7.69 -14.63 9.45
N ALA A 136 -8.84 -14.14 9.93
CA ALA A 136 -9.91 -15.00 10.42
C ALA A 136 -10.54 -15.83 9.31
N ARG A 137 -10.85 -15.22 8.16
CA ARG A 137 -11.39 -15.92 6.99
C ARG A 137 -10.44 -16.99 6.47
N ALA A 138 -9.13 -16.73 6.48
CA ALA A 138 -8.12 -17.70 6.06
C ALA A 138 -8.16 -19.01 6.89
N VAL A 139 -8.57 -18.93 8.16
CA VAL A 139 -8.73 -20.11 9.03
C VAL A 139 -10.19 -20.56 9.16
N GLY A 140 -11.06 -20.14 8.23
CA GLY A 140 -12.46 -20.57 8.17
C GLY A 140 -13.37 -19.96 9.24
N LYS A 141 -13.01 -18.79 9.79
CA LYS A 141 -13.82 -18.06 10.75
C LYS A 141 -14.43 -16.82 10.13
N ASP A 142 -15.68 -16.56 10.46
CA ASP A 142 -16.38 -15.32 10.16
C ASP A 142 -16.98 -14.80 11.47
N GLN A 143 -16.47 -13.67 11.93
CA GLN A 143 -16.84 -13.09 13.23
C GLN A 143 -16.65 -11.59 13.20
N ASP A 144 -17.45 -10.90 14.01
CA ASP A 144 -17.24 -9.49 14.30
C ASP A 144 -16.07 -9.30 15.29
N PHE A 145 -15.47 -8.12 15.24
CA PHE A 145 -14.37 -7.74 16.12
C PHE A 145 -14.77 -6.49 16.89
N ASP A 146 -14.56 -6.52 18.20
CA ASP A 146 -14.72 -5.35 19.06
C ASP A 146 -13.51 -4.40 18.95
N ASP A 147 -13.67 -3.19 19.48
CA ASP A 147 -12.62 -2.16 19.46
C ASP A 147 -11.33 -2.67 20.11
N ASP A 148 -11.40 -3.44 21.20
CA ASP A 148 -10.24 -4.00 21.91
C ASP A 148 -9.41 -4.93 21.01
N LEU A 149 -10.06 -5.78 20.21
CA LEU A 149 -9.37 -6.65 19.25
C LEU A 149 -8.75 -5.85 18.10
N ILE A 150 -9.42 -4.80 17.64
CA ILE A 150 -8.90 -3.91 16.57
C ILE A 150 -7.68 -3.12 17.08
N GLU A 151 -7.70 -2.63 18.32
CA GLU A 151 -6.53 -1.98 18.94
C GLU A 151 -5.36 -2.96 19.09
N ASN A 152 -5.63 -4.19 19.55
CA ASN A 152 -4.61 -5.24 19.63
C ASN A 152 -4.04 -5.61 18.26
N ALA A 153 -4.85 -5.59 17.20
CA ALA A 153 -4.39 -5.76 15.83
C ALA A 153 -3.37 -4.68 15.44
N GLY A 154 -3.64 -3.43 15.80
CA GLY A 154 -2.70 -2.32 15.64
C GLY A 154 -1.33 -2.59 16.29
N ILE A 155 -1.30 -3.23 17.47
CA ILE A 155 -0.05 -3.58 18.16
C ILE A 155 0.76 -4.61 17.36
N TYR A 156 0.13 -5.70 16.92
CA TYR A 156 0.83 -6.73 16.12
C TYR A 156 1.29 -6.18 14.78
N TYR A 157 0.48 -5.32 14.16
CA TYR A 157 0.81 -4.69 12.90
C TYR A 157 2.01 -3.73 13.05
N ALA A 158 2.00 -2.93 14.11
CA ALA A 158 3.11 -2.04 14.43
C ALA A 158 4.41 -2.79 14.69
N ASP A 159 4.36 -4.00 15.27
CA ASP A 159 5.54 -4.86 15.41
C ASP A 159 6.05 -5.38 14.07
N TRP A 160 5.17 -5.91 13.23
CA TRP A 160 5.52 -6.36 11.88
C TRP A 160 6.14 -5.23 11.04
N LEU A 161 5.59 -4.01 11.12
CA LEU A 161 6.11 -2.83 10.43
C LEU A 161 7.53 -2.43 10.86
N ARG A 162 8.00 -2.84 12.05
CA ARG A 162 9.41 -2.60 12.43
C ARG A 162 10.40 -3.34 11.54
N SER A 163 9.96 -4.35 10.79
CA SER A 163 10.78 -4.99 9.76
C SER A 163 11.17 -4.04 8.61
N TYR A 164 10.47 -2.91 8.46
CA TYR A 164 10.75 -1.87 7.44
C TYR A 164 11.84 -0.88 7.87
N LYS A 165 12.39 -0.99 9.09
CA LYS A 165 13.28 0.02 9.69
C LYS A 165 14.47 0.45 8.81
N ASP A 166 15.00 -0.46 7.99
CA ASP A 166 16.16 -0.22 7.12
C ASP A 166 15.76 0.24 5.71
N SER A 167 14.46 0.31 5.44
CA SER A 167 13.90 0.76 4.17
C SER A 167 13.86 2.27 4.07
N LYS A 168 13.81 2.79 2.85
CA LYS A 168 13.59 4.23 2.58
C LYS A 168 12.15 4.50 2.19
N VAL A 169 11.19 3.72 2.73
CA VAL A 169 9.77 4.00 2.51
C VAL A 169 9.45 5.38 3.07
N THR A 170 8.62 6.14 2.36
CA THR A 170 8.26 7.51 2.71
C THR A 170 6.88 7.58 3.36
N GLY A 171 6.03 6.57 3.16
CA GLY A 171 4.73 6.51 3.82
C GLY A 171 4.03 5.17 3.78
N LEU A 172 3.01 5.06 4.63
CA LEU A 172 2.07 3.95 4.72
C LEU A 172 0.69 4.47 4.32
N LEU A 173 0.02 3.75 3.43
CA LEU A 173 -1.34 4.05 2.98
C LEU A 173 -2.28 2.94 3.43
N PHE A 174 -3.24 3.24 4.30
CA PHE A 174 -4.23 2.26 4.74
C PHE A 174 -5.50 2.37 3.90
N ASP A 175 -5.96 1.23 3.36
CA ASP A 175 -7.20 1.18 2.60
C ASP A 175 -8.41 1.21 3.55
N GLU A 176 -9.15 2.32 3.52
CA GLU A 176 -10.34 2.58 4.34
C GLU A 176 -11.56 2.95 3.46
N ARG A 177 -11.59 2.43 2.23
CA ARG A 177 -12.72 2.65 1.31
C ARG A 177 -14.01 2.00 1.80
N ASP A 178 -13.89 0.81 2.38
CA ASP A 178 -15.05 0.04 2.83
C ASP A 178 -15.46 0.41 4.27
N HIS A 179 -14.49 0.77 5.12
CA HIS A 179 -14.71 1.05 6.53
C HIS A 179 -13.72 2.11 7.03
N THR A 180 -14.21 3.05 7.83
CA THR A 180 -13.39 4.06 8.51
C THR A 180 -13.23 3.70 9.97
N LEU A 181 -12.00 3.58 10.45
CA LEU A 181 -11.70 3.28 11.85
C LEU A 181 -11.43 4.56 12.66
N LYS A 182 -11.52 4.42 13.98
CA LYS A 182 -11.15 5.48 14.91
C LYS A 182 -9.62 5.66 14.90
N PRO A 183 -9.10 6.89 15.08
CA PRO A 183 -7.65 7.12 15.16
C PRO A 183 -6.92 6.26 16.20
N GLN A 184 -7.60 5.93 17.31
CA GLN A 184 -7.07 5.08 18.40
C GLN A 184 -6.62 3.70 17.90
N HIS A 185 -7.35 3.12 16.95
CA HIS A 185 -7.03 1.81 16.35
C HIS A 185 -5.69 1.83 15.58
N TYR A 186 -5.21 3.00 15.17
CA TYR A 186 -3.95 3.18 14.48
C TYR A 186 -2.82 3.66 15.40
N GLN A 187 -3.07 4.00 16.66
CA GLN A 187 -2.08 4.67 17.50
C GLN A 187 -0.73 3.91 17.60
N PRO A 188 -0.68 2.57 17.76
CA PRO A 188 0.58 1.84 17.75
C PRO A 188 1.33 1.97 16.42
N ILE A 189 0.61 1.95 15.29
CA ILE A 189 1.15 2.09 13.94
C ILE A 189 1.68 3.52 13.73
N ILE A 190 0.92 4.53 14.16
CA ILE A 190 1.29 5.94 14.07
C ILE A 190 2.58 6.21 14.84
N ASN A 191 2.70 5.66 16.05
CA ASN A 191 3.91 5.80 16.86
C ASN A 191 5.11 5.16 16.15
N THR A 192 4.96 3.96 15.60
CA THR A 192 6.00 3.30 14.80
C THR A 192 6.38 4.13 13.57
N ALA A 193 5.40 4.60 12.80
CA ALA A 193 5.64 5.43 11.61
C ALA A 193 6.38 6.73 11.95
N SER A 194 5.98 7.40 13.04
CA SER A 194 6.66 8.62 13.51
C SER A 194 8.12 8.37 13.88
N ASN A 195 8.44 7.22 14.50
CA ASN A 195 9.82 6.87 14.87
C ASN A 195 10.72 6.69 13.65
N TYR A 196 10.16 6.29 12.50
CA TYR A 196 10.89 6.08 11.25
C TYR A 196 10.65 7.19 10.21
N ASP A 197 10.02 8.30 10.62
CA ASP A 197 9.68 9.44 9.77
C ASP A 197 8.72 9.13 8.60
N TRP A 198 7.91 8.08 8.68
CA TRP A 198 6.93 7.72 7.64
C TRP A 198 5.65 8.54 7.76
N VAL A 199 5.10 8.99 6.64
CA VAL A 199 3.77 9.62 6.61
C VAL A 199 2.70 8.52 6.61
N VAL A 200 1.69 8.66 7.47
CA VAL A 200 0.52 7.76 7.48
C VAL A 200 -0.63 8.43 6.74
N GLY A 201 -1.21 7.73 5.77
CA GLY A 201 -2.39 8.16 5.04
C GLY A 201 -3.49 7.11 4.99
N PHE A 202 -4.68 7.56 4.64
CA PHE A 202 -5.90 6.76 4.52
C PHE A 202 -6.50 6.97 3.14
N ARG A 203 -6.74 5.87 2.43
CA ARG A 203 -7.43 5.87 1.14
C ARG A 203 -8.93 5.75 1.38
N ARG A 204 -9.65 6.84 1.12
CA ARG A 204 -11.12 6.90 1.09
C ARG A 204 -11.63 6.61 -0.32
N ALA A 205 -12.96 6.56 -0.48
CA ALA A 205 -13.59 6.31 -1.76
C ALA A 205 -13.21 7.34 -2.84
N SER A 206 -13.11 8.62 -2.48
CA SER A 206 -12.88 9.73 -3.43
C SER A 206 -11.67 10.61 -3.12
N VAL A 207 -11.01 10.41 -1.97
CA VAL A 207 -9.86 11.22 -1.54
C VAL A 207 -8.80 10.38 -0.84
N LEU A 208 -7.54 10.83 -0.87
CA LEU A 208 -6.55 10.44 0.12
C LEU A 208 -6.45 11.49 1.21
N GLU A 209 -6.34 11.04 2.45
CA GLU A 209 -6.10 11.88 3.61
C GLU A 209 -4.77 11.49 4.23
N PHE A 210 -3.98 12.47 4.65
CA PHE A 210 -2.71 12.23 5.32
C PHE A 210 -2.73 12.82 6.72
N MET A 211 -2.26 12.04 7.70
CA MET A 211 -2.19 12.50 9.08
C MET A 211 -1.28 13.70 9.23
N GLY A 212 -1.79 14.74 9.91
CA GLY A 212 -1.06 16.00 10.08
C GLY A 212 -1.18 16.96 8.90
N TYR A 213 -1.95 16.62 7.87
CA TYR A 213 -2.22 17.46 6.70
C TYR A 213 -3.71 17.80 6.65
N THR A 214 -4.04 19.07 6.40
CA THR A 214 -5.43 19.54 6.33
C THR A 214 -6.05 19.40 4.96
N GLN A 215 -5.23 19.32 3.91
CA GLN A 215 -5.70 19.21 2.53
C GLN A 215 -5.78 17.75 2.12
N SER A 216 -6.99 17.28 1.81
CA SER A 216 -7.20 15.99 1.17
C SER A 216 -6.75 16.03 -0.29
N ILE A 217 -6.23 14.91 -0.78
CA ILE A 217 -5.77 14.77 -2.16
C ILE A 217 -6.89 14.13 -2.98
N PRO A 218 -7.31 14.74 -4.09
CA PRO A 218 -8.33 14.15 -4.96
C PRO A 218 -7.84 12.85 -5.61
N ILE A 219 -8.77 11.89 -5.74
CA ILE A 219 -8.55 10.68 -6.52
C ILE A 219 -8.93 10.94 -7.97
N LEU A 220 -8.01 10.68 -8.88
CA LEU A 220 -8.27 10.56 -10.30
C LEU A 220 -8.76 9.14 -10.59
N ASP A 221 -10.03 9.03 -11.00
CA ASP A 221 -10.70 7.76 -11.22
C ASP A 221 -9.94 6.89 -12.24
N SER A 222 -9.97 5.57 -12.05
CA SER A 222 -9.28 4.63 -12.94
C SER A 222 -9.80 4.68 -14.39
N THR A 223 -11.08 5.03 -14.59
CA THR A 223 -11.72 5.19 -15.90
C THR A 223 -11.17 6.36 -16.70
N PHE A 224 -10.55 7.35 -16.05
CA PHE A 224 -9.78 8.39 -16.74
C PHE A 224 -8.75 7.76 -17.68
N TRP A 225 -8.07 6.69 -17.26
CA TRP A 225 -7.04 6.01 -18.06
C TRP A 225 -7.61 5.21 -19.26
N LEU A 226 -8.91 4.95 -19.29
CA LEU A 226 -9.60 4.32 -20.43
C LEU A 226 -9.90 5.32 -21.56
N GLY A 227 -9.86 6.62 -21.25
CA GLY A 227 -10.23 7.70 -22.17
C GLY A 227 -11.72 8.03 -22.17
N GLU A 228 -12.45 7.59 -21.15
CA GLU A 228 -13.89 7.83 -21.01
C GLU A 228 -14.20 9.18 -20.35
N GLU A 229 -13.28 9.68 -19.52
CA GLU A 229 -13.44 10.95 -18.81
C GLU A 229 -12.51 12.06 -19.33
N SER A 230 -13.02 13.30 -19.25
CA SER A 230 -12.27 14.53 -19.49
C SER A 230 -11.24 14.80 -18.39
N ALA A 231 -10.27 15.68 -18.68
CA ALA A 231 -9.27 16.10 -17.69
C ALA A 231 -9.93 16.59 -16.39
N PRO A 232 -9.44 16.16 -15.21
CA PRO A 232 -9.98 16.58 -13.93
C PRO A 232 -9.75 18.09 -13.71
N SER A 233 -10.48 18.69 -12.77
CA SER A 233 -10.17 20.05 -12.31
C SER A 233 -8.72 20.13 -11.82
N PRO A 234 -7.93 21.14 -12.21
CA PRO A 234 -6.52 21.22 -11.84
C PRO A 234 -6.31 21.12 -10.33
N ALA A 235 -5.38 20.25 -9.92
CA ALA A 235 -4.93 20.11 -8.54
C ALA A 235 -3.39 20.00 -8.53
N PRO A 236 -2.73 20.43 -7.44
CA PRO A 236 -1.27 20.33 -7.32
C PRO A 236 -0.80 18.87 -7.22
N LEU A 237 -1.66 17.97 -6.74
CA LEU A 237 -1.35 16.58 -6.48
C LEU A 237 -2.61 15.72 -6.68
N PHE A 238 -2.46 14.59 -7.36
CA PHE A 238 -3.50 13.56 -7.48
C PHE A 238 -3.00 12.22 -6.93
N PHE A 239 -3.95 11.41 -6.47
CA PHE A 239 -3.75 9.97 -6.37
C PHE A 239 -4.50 9.27 -7.50
N THR A 240 -3.96 8.19 -8.03
CA THR A 240 -4.66 7.40 -9.05
C THR A 240 -4.29 5.93 -9.03
N GLU A 241 -5.23 5.10 -9.47
CA GLU A 241 -5.02 3.70 -9.80
C GLU A 241 -5.20 3.53 -11.31
N ILE A 242 -4.19 3.01 -12.01
CA ILE A 242 -4.32 2.80 -13.46
C ILE A 242 -5.13 1.54 -13.71
N HIS A 243 -6.23 1.69 -14.45
CA HIS A 243 -7.11 0.57 -14.81
C HIS A 243 -6.34 -0.49 -15.61
N GLN A 244 -6.58 -1.77 -15.29
CA GLN A 244 -5.90 -2.90 -15.95
C GLN A 244 -6.11 -2.93 -17.47
N ASP A 245 -7.23 -2.40 -17.95
CA ASP A 245 -7.60 -2.42 -19.37
C ASP A 245 -7.20 -1.14 -20.13
N ALA A 246 -6.52 -0.20 -19.47
CA ALA A 246 -5.93 0.94 -20.15
C ALA A 246 -4.86 0.50 -21.16
N THR A 247 -4.82 1.14 -22.33
CA THR A 247 -3.79 0.85 -23.34
C THR A 247 -2.55 1.72 -23.08
N PRO A 248 -1.33 1.20 -23.31
CA PRO A 248 -0.11 1.95 -23.03
C PRO A 248 -0.04 3.32 -23.72
N GLU A 249 -0.49 3.40 -24.97
CA GLU A 249 -0.48 4.64 -25.75
C GLU A 249 -1.35 5.72 -25.09
N LYS A 250 -2.55 5.36 -24.61
CA LYS A 250 -3.47 6.28 -23.94
C LYS A 250 -2.95 6.73 -22.59
N VAL A 251 -2.34 5.82 -21.82
CA VAL A 251 -1.77 6.15 -20.51
C VAL A 251 -0.63 7.16 -20.68
N LEU A 252 0.29 6.90 -21.61
CA LEU A 252 1.41 7.80 -21.89
C LEU A 252 0.95 9.16 -22.42
N GLU A 253 -0.05 9.18 -23.31
CA GLU A 253 -0.64 10.43 -23.79
C GLU A 253 -1.23 11.27 -22.64
N LYS A 254 -1.98 10.63 -21.73
CA LYS A 254 -2.59 11.31 -20.58
C LYS A 254 -1.56 11.77 -19.55
N LEU A 255 -0.45 11.03 -19.37
CA LEU A 255 0.63 11.44 -18.46
C LEU A 255 1.30 12.74 -18.89
N HIS A 256 1.39 13.03 -20.19
CA HIS A 256 1.92 14.31 -20.68
C HIS A 256 1.06 15.54 -20.34
N GLN A 257 -0.13 15.34 -19.77
CA GLN A 257 -1.02 16.43 -19.35
C GLN A 257 -0.66 16.98 -17.96
N PHE A 258 0.29 16.35 -17.24
CA PHE A 258 0.66 16.68 -15.87
C PHE A 258 2.07 17.29 -15.74
#